data_AF-A0A5J4QSR7-F1
#
_entry.id   AF-A0A5J4QSR7-F1
#
_cell.length_a   1.000
_cell.length_b   1.000
_cell.length_c   1.000
_cell.angle_alpha   90.00
_cell.angle_beta   90.00
_cell.angle_gamma   90.00
#
_symmetry.space_group_name_H-M   'P 1'
#
loop_
_entity.id
_entity.type
_entity.pdbx_description
1 polymer ?
#
loop_
_entity_poly.entity_id
_entity_poly.type
_entity_poly.pdbx_seq_one_letter_code
_entity_poly.pdbx_strand_id
1 'polypeptide(L)'
;MSELKEYNVEGGLIGLGEFILLEIASESIDLEDVQQIVCLNKKTFQLKDHIRFHKSIDNKINIPISITVPSGSYKKKEDEFVFTSTGDEYKTFPIDLQISRGIYRCEFKNNKNLCAFGVMKSGLVIPFGKGCGVQP
;
A
#
# COMPACT_ATOMS: atom_id res chain seq x y z
N MET A 1 12.76 -34.55 32.25
CA MET A 1 12.32 -33.14 32.24
C MET A 1 13.31 -32.33 31.40
N SER A 2 13.10 -32.28 30.09
CA SER A 2 14.01 -31.59 29.15
C SER A 2 13.23 -30.66 28.22
N GLU A 3 12.30 -29.89 28.80
CA GLU A 3 11.40 -28.97 28.09
C GLU A 3 11.72 -27.49 28.41
N LEU A 4 12.98 -27.10 28.23
CA LEU A 4 13.36 -25.68 28.20
C LEU A 4 14.40 -25.47 27.08
N LYS A 5 13.95 -25.63 25.84
CA LYS A 5 14.58 -25.00 24.67
C LYS A 5 13.51 -24.21 23.89
N GLU A 6 12.66 -23.52 24.63
CA GLU A 6 11.82 -22.47 24.05
C GLU A 6 12.72 -21.29 23.71
N TYR A 7 12.98 -21.13 22.40
CA TYR A 7 12.95 -19.90 21.62
C TYR A 7 13.59 -18.59 22.14
N ASN A 8 14.35 -18.64 23.23
CA ASN A 8 15.42 -17.69 23.47
C ASN A 8 16.53 -18.07 22.50
N VAL A 9 16.44 -17.49 21.31
CA VAL A 9 17.62 -17.27 20.48
C VAL A 9 18.72 -16.79 21.42
N GLU A 10 19.79 -17.55 21.61
CA GLU A 10 20.92 -17.12 22.46
C GLU A 10 21.37 -15.74 21.92
N GLY A 11 21.16 -14.66 22.68
CA GLY A 11 21.36 -13.27 22.25
C GLY A 11 20.17 -12.55 21.57
N GLY A 12 18.93 -13.03 21.69
CA GLY A 12 17.72 -12.28 21.36
C GLY A 12 17.38 -11.21 22.41
N LEU A 13 16.42 -10.31 22.12
CA LEU A 13 15.92 -9.33 23.10
C LEU A 13 15.10 -10.05 24.17
N ILE A 14 15.78 -10.52 25.22
CA ILE A 14 15.19 -11.22 26.36
C ILE A 14 14.08 -10.35 26.96
N GLY A 15 12.89 -10.92 27.15
CA GLY A 15 11.77 -10.28 27.87
C GLY A 15 10.69 -9.62 27.03
N LEU A 16 10.79 -9.63 25.69
CA LEU A 16 9.81 -8.97 24.80
C LEU A 16 8.79 -9.92 24.13
N GLY A 17 8.87 -11.23 24.40
CA GLY A 17 7.98 -12.24 23.80
C GLY A 17 8.44 -12.76 22.44
N GLU A 18 7.92 -13.94 22.07
CA GLU A 18 8.38 -14.74 20.91
C GLU A 18 8.26 -14.01 19.55
N PHE A 19 7.29 -13.12 19.40
CA PHE A 19 6.94 -12.49 18.12
C PHE A 19 7.32 -11.01 18.01
N ILE A 20 8.09 -10.45 18.95
CA ILE A 20 8.33 -9.00 18.99
C ILE A 20 8.94 -8.45 17.69
N LEU A 21 9.90 -9.14 17.09
CA LEU A 21 10.56 -8.67 15.87
C LEU A 21 9.61 -8.67 14.68
N LEU A 22 8.66 -9.62 14.66
CA LEU A 22 7.61 -9.69 13.66
C LEU A 22 6.59 -8.57 13.85
N GLU A 23 6.25 -8.25 15.10
CA GLU A 23 5.38 -7.14 15.45
C GLU A 23 6.00 -5.80 15.01
N ILE A 24 7.25 -5.56 15.37
CA ILE A 24 8.01 -4.37 14.92
C ILE A 24 8.07 -4.29 13.39
N ALA A 25 8.38 -5.40 12.70
CA ALA A 25 8.39 -5.43 11.23
C ALA A 25 7.00 -5.16 10.63
N SER A 26 5.93 -5.62 11.29
CA SER A 26 4.56 -5.38 10.84
C SER A 26 4.12 -3.93 11.04
N GLU A 27 4.62 -3.25 12.07
CA GLU A 27 4.32 -1.85 12.35
C GLU A 27 5.24 -0.86 11.62
N SER A 28 6.41 -1.31 11.16
CA SER A 28 7.38 -0.49 10.43
C SER A 28 6.77 0.10 9.16
N ILE A 29 6.82 1.41 8.98
CA ILE A 29 6.12 2.09 7.87
C ILE A 29 6.80 1.78 6.53
N ASP A 30 8.12 1.93 6.49
CA ASP A 30 8.90 1.80 5.26
C ASP A 30 9.39 0.37 5.05
N LEU A 31 9.29 -0.12 3.81
CA LEU A 31 9.74 -1.47 3.47
C LEU A 31 11.25 -1.62 3.68
N GLU A 32 12.01 -0.53 3.56
CA GLU A 32 13.45 -0.51 3.79
C GLU A 32 13.80 -0.78 5.26
N ASP A 33 13.04 -0.23 6.21
CA ASP A 33 13.22 -0.52 7.64
C ASP A 33 12.93 -2.00 7.93
N VAL A 34 11.89 -2.55 7.31
CA VAL A 34 11.59 -3.99 7.41
C VAL A 34 12.73 -4.83 6.84
N GLN A 35 13.27 -4.45 5.68
CA GLN A 35 14.42 -5.12 5.08
C GLN A 35 15.65 -5.05 6.00
N GLN A 36 15.92 -3.90 6.60
CA GLN A 36 17.02 -3.75 7.55
C GLN A 36 16.83 -4.71 8.72
N ILE A 37 15.67 -4.72 9.37
CA ILE A 37 15.35 -5.63 10.50
C ILE A 37 15.55 -7.10 10.11
N VAL A 38 15.00 -7.51 8.97
CA VAL A 38 15.07 -8.91 8.51
C VAL A 38 16.52 -9.30 8.19
N CYS A 39 17.28 -8.42 7.55
CA CYS A 39 18.65 -8.69 7.11
C CYS A 39 19.73 -8.39 8.16
N LEU A 40 19.38 -8.01 9.39
CA LEU A 40 20.33 -7.73 10.47
C LEU A 40 21.29 -8.91 10.73
N ASN A 41 20.77 -10.14 10.82
CA ASN A 41 21.57 -11.34 11.02
C ASN A 41 20.86 -12.62 10.55
N LYS A 42 21.55 -13.77 10.64
CA LYS A 42 21.01 -15.08 10.22
C LYS A 42 19.72 -15.50 10.94
N LYS A 43 19.53 -15.07 12.19
CA LYS A 43 18.35 -15.41 13.01
C LYS A 43 17.15 -14.55 12.61
N THR A 44 17.35 -13.23 12.45
CA THR A 44 16.29 -12.32 11.95
C THR A 44 15.90 -12.63 10.51
N PHE A 45 16.83 -13.15 9.71
CA PHE A 45 16.55 -13.54 8.33
C PHE A 45 15.49 -14.65 8.22
N GLN A 46 15.34 -15.50 9.26
CA GLN A 46 14.32 -16.54 9.30
C GLN A 46 12.89 -15.98 9.43
N LEU A 47 12.73 -14.71 9.85
CA LEU A 47 11.42 -14.05 9.92
C LEU A 47 10.71 -14.04 8.56
N LYS A 48 11.47 -14.00 7.45
CA LYS A 48 10.91 -14.00 6.10
C LYS A 48 10.05 -15.23 5.83
N ASP A 49 10.35 -16.36 6.46
CA ASP A 49 9.68 -17.64 6.22
C ASP A 49 8.40 -17.80 7.07
N HIS A 50 8.14 -16.87 7.98
CA HIS A 50 7.00 -16.92 8.87
C HIS A 50 5.72 -16.46 8.17
N ILE A 51 4.61 -17.21 8.28
CA ILE A 51 3.35 -16.90 7.58
C ILE A 51 2.80 -15.49 7.87
N ARG A 52 2.94 -15.02 9.13
CA ARG A 52 2.52 -13.66 9.49
C ARG A 52 3.42 -12.57 8.88
N PHE A 53 4.66 -12.89 8.53
CA PHE A 53 5.55 -11.94 7.87
C PHE A 53 5.03 -11.65 6.46
N HIS A 54 4.72 -12.69 5.67
CA HIS A 54 4.11 -12.53 4.35
C HIS A 54 2.85 -11.67 4.39
N LYS A 55 1.92 -11.96 5.31
CA LYS A 55 0.71 -11.15 5.47
C LYS A 55 1.00 -9.68 5.79
N SER A 56 2.03 -9.42 6.58
CA SER A 56 2.43 -8.05 6.96
C SER A 56 3.09 -7.30 5.81
N ILE A 57 3.88 -7.99 4.98
CA ILE A 57 4.48 -7.43 3.77
C ILE A 57 3.44 -7.20 2.68
N ASP A 58 2.52 -8.15 2.46
CA ASP A 58 1.45 -8.02 1.46
C ASP A 58 0.60 -6.78 1.71
N ASN A 59 0.26 -6.47 2.96
CA ASN A 59 -0.47 -5.26 3.32
C ASN A 59 0.34 -3.96 3.06
N LYS A 60 1.67 -4.03 3.07
CA LYS A 60 2.55 -2.88 2.78
C LYS A 60 2.77 -2.67 1.29
N ILE A 61 2.80 -3.76 0.51
CA ILE A 61 2.94 -3.72 -0.95
C ILE A 61 1.59 -3.38 -1.61
N ASN A 62 0.51 -4.03 -1.17
CA ASN A 62 -0.84 -3.87 -1.70
C ASN A 62 -1.66 -2.98 -0.77
N ILE A 63 -1.41 -1.68 -0.86
CA ILE A 63 -2.14 -0.68 -0.09
C ILE A 63 -3.58 -0.63 -0.62
N PRO A 64 -4.61 -0.86 0.22
CA PRO A 64 -5.99 -0.81 -0.22
C PRO A 64 -6.31 0.62 -0.68
N ILE A 65 -6.80 0.75 -1.90
CA ILE A 65 -7.26 2.01 -2.48
C ILE A 65 -8.76 1.93 -2.78
N SER A 66 -9.42 3.08 -2.76
CA SER A 66 -10.78 3.20 -3.27
C SER A 66 -10.88 4.37 -4.24
N ILE A 67 -11.84 4.33 -5.16
CA ILE A 67 -12.08 5.39 -6.13
C ILE A 67 -13.51 5.89 -5.91
N THR A 68 -13.65 7.17 -5.60
CA THR A 68 -14.90 7.79 -5.10
C THR A 68 -15.78 8.40 -6.19
N VAL A 69 -15.50 8.11 -7.46
CA VAL A 69 -16.18 8.78 -8.59
C VAL A 69 -17.65 8.37 -8.69
N PRO A 70 -18.56 9.35 -8.84
CA PRO A 70 -19.98 9.08 -9.11
C PRO A 70 -20.20 8.62 -10.57
N SER A 71 -21.42 8.18 -10.87
CA SER A 71 -21.83 7.78 -12.22
C SER A 71 -21.46 8.83 -13.29
N GLY A 72 -20.80 8.40 -14.37
CA GLY A 72 -20.43 9.24 -15.52
C GLY A 72 -20.40 8.41 -16.80
N SER A 73 -19.87 8.94 -17.92
CA SER A 73 -19.80 8.20 -19.19
C SER A 73 -18.67 7.14 -19.23
N TYR A 74 -18.70 6.18 -18.29
CA TYR A 74 -17.77 5.06 -18.26
C TYR A 74 -18.45 3.78 -17.75
N LYS A 75 -17.84 2.64 -18.05
CA LYS A 75 -18.16 1.33 -17.47
C LYS A 75 -17.01 0.87 -16.60
N LYS A 76 -17.30 0.46 -15.36
CA LYS A 76 -16.35 -0.23 -14.48
C LYS A 76 -16.53 -1.73 -14.66
N LYS A 77 -15.44 -2.48 -14.79
CA LYS A 77 -15.48 -3.94 -14.73
C LYS A 77 -15.63 -4.38 -13.26
N GLU A 78 -16.49 -5.35 -13.00
CA GLU A 78 -16.70 -5.88 -11.64
C GLU A 78 -15.37 -6.35 -11.03
N ASP A 79 -15.17 -6.04 -9.75
CA ASP A 79 -14.01 -6.40 -8.93
C ASP A 79 -12.63 -5.94 -9.46
N GLU A 80 -12.58 -5.03 -10.43
CA GLU A 80 -11.33 -4.49 -10.99
C GLU A 80 -11.32 -2.95 -11.02
N PHE A 81 -10.12 -2.36 -10.97
CA PHE A 81 -9.90 -0.93 -11.22
C PHE A 81 -9.77 -0.62 -12.72
N VAL A 82 -10.61 -1.25 -13.54
CA VAL A 82 -10.64 -1.08 -15.00
C VAL A 82 -11.87 -0.28 -15.39
N PHE A 83 -11.63 0.91 -15.93
CA PHE A 83 -12.66 1.86 -16.35
C PHE A 83 -12.57 2.09 -17.87
N THR A 84 -13.66 1.80 -18.57
CA THR A 84 -13.77 1.97 -20.02
C THR A 84 -14.64 3.17 -20.32
N SER A 85 -14.08 4.17 -21.01
CA SER A 85 -14.83 5.34 -21.46
C SER A 85 -15.93 4.95 -22.46
N THR A 86 -17.13 5.52 -22.30
CA THR A 86 -18.26 5.35 -23.23
C THR A 86 -18.72 6.64 -23.89
N GLY A 87 -18.13 7.79 -23.53
CA GLY A 87 -18.45 9.10 -24.09
C GLY A 87 -17.22 9.99 -24.22
N ASP A 88 -17.33 11.05 -25.01
CA ASP A 88 -16.29 12.06 -25.18
C ASP A 88 -16.45 13.18 -24.14
N GLU A 89 -15.75 13.03 -23.02
CA GLU A 89 -15.65 14.03 -21.95
C GLU A 89 -14.43 13.73 -21.09
N TYR A 90 -13.96 14.74 -20.35
CA TYR A 90 -12.92 14.56 -19.33
C TYR A 90 -13.41 13.66 -18.21
N LYS A 91 -12.58 12.68 -17.81
CA LYS A 91 -12.91 11.72 -16.76
C LYS A 91 -11.89 11.84 -15.65
N THR A 92 -12.40 12.09 -14.45
CA THR A 92 -11.59 12.30 -13.27
C THR A 92 -11.80 11.12 -12.32
N PHE A 93 -10.71 10.46 -11.93
CA PHE A 93 -10.73 9.32 -11.01
C PHE A 93 -9.89 9.58 -9.75
N PRO A 94 -10.40 10.33 -8.75
CA PRO A 94 -9.80 10.43 -7.43
C PRO A 94 -9.62 9.07 -6.78
N ILE A 95 -8.40 8.82 -6.33
CA ILE A 95 -8.08 7.74 -5.42
C ILE A 95 -8.18 8.29 -3.99
N ASP A 96 -9.02 7.68 -3.17
CA ASP A 96 -9.15 8.00 -1.76
C ASP A 96 -8.06 7.27 -0.97
N LEU A 97 -6.85 7.82 -1.05
CA LEU A 97 -5.70 7.42 -0.27
C LEU A 97 -4.97 8.67 0.20
N GLN A 98 -4.98 8.90 1.51
CA GLN A 98 -4.22 10.00 2.09
C GLN A 98 -2.75 9.61 2.24
N ILE A 99 -1.88 10.26 1.46
CA ILE A 99 -0.44 10.17 1.62
C ILE A 99 -0.06 11.06 2.82
N SER A 100 0.37 10.44 3.92
CA SER A 100 0.67 11.16 5.17
C SER A 100 2.13 11.02 5.63
N ARG A 101 2.84 9.97 5.23
CA ARG A 101 4.22 9.65 5.60
C ARG A 101 4.90 8.87 4.46
N GLY A 102 6.23 8.82 4.42
CA GLY A 102 6.98 7.94 3.51
C GLY A 102 6.84 8.27 2.01
N ILE A 103 7.24 7.30 1.17
CA ILE A 103 7.22 7.39 -0.30
C ILE A 103 6.26 6.34 -0.85
N TYR A 104 5.34 6.76 -1.72
CA TYR A 104 4.33 5.90 -2.33
C TYR A 104 4.58 5.79 -3.83
N ARG A 105 4.43 4.59 -4.38
CA ARG A 105 4.42 4.34 -5.82
C ARG A 105 3.02 3.93 -6.26
N CYS A 106 2.51 4.60 -7.28
CA CYS A 106 1.24 4.25 -7.92
C CYS A 106 1.48 4.09 -9.42
N GLU A 107 0.96 3.01 -10.00
CA GLU A 107 1.14 2.69 -11.41
C GLU A 107 -0.21 2.74 -12.14
N PHE A 108 -0.21 3.39 -13.30
CA PHE A 108 -1.39 3.56 -14.13
C PHE A 108 -1.12 3.06 -15.54
N LYS A 109 -2.10 2.37 -16.12
CA LYS A 109 -2.11 2.04 -17.55
C LYS A 109 -3.20 2.83 -18.23
N ASN A 110 -2.81 3.71 -19.15
CA ASN A 110 -3.74 4.45 -20.01
C ASN A 110 -3.53 4.03 -21.47
N ASN A 111 -4.63 3.68 -22.15
CA ASN A 111 -4.63 3.31 -23.57
C ASN A 111 -5.08 4.49 -24.49
N LYS A 112 -5.05 5.74 -23.99
CA LYS A 112 -5.45 6.97 -24.70
C LYS A 112 -4.37 8.06 -24.59
N ASN A 113 -4.35 8.99 -25.55
CA ASN A 113 -3.26 9.98 -25.71
C ASN A 113 -3.27 11.17 -24.74
N LEU A 114 -4.42 11.54 -24.16
CA LEU A 114 -4.53 12.70 -23.26
C LEU A 114 -4.85 12.23 -21.84
N CYS A 115 -3.92 12.44 -20.92
CA CYS A 115 -4.12 12.20 -19.49
C CYS A 115 -3.24 13.11 -18.64
N ALA A 116 -3.74 13.44 -17.46
CA ALA A 116 -2.97 14.06 -16.39
C ALA A 116 -3.05 13.14 -15.16
N PHE A 117 -1.93 12.98 -14.47
CA PHE A 117 -1.83 12.29 -13.19
C PHE A 117 -1.20 13.24 -12.18
N GLY A 118 -1.62 13.17 -10.92
CA GLY A 118 -1.09 14.05 -9.89
C GLY A 118 -1.63 13.74 -8.51
N VAL A 119 -1.10 14.47 -7.53
CA VAL A 119 -1.55 14.43 -6.13
C VAL A 119 -2.39 15.68 -5.87
N MET A 120 -3.55 15.49 -5.26
CA MET A 120 -4.42 16.59 -4.85
C MET A 120 -4.37 16.77 -3.33
N LYS A 121 -4.59 18.00 -2.86
CA LYS A 121 -4.76 18.27 -1.43
C LYS A 121 -6.02 17.54 -0.94
N SER A 122 -5.98 16.99 0.28
CA SER A 122 -7.16 16.40 0.90
C SER A 122 -8.33 17.40 0.92
N GLY A 123 -9.51 16.94 0.50
CA GLY A 123 -10.73 17.75 0.38
C GLY A 123 -10.85 18.57 -0.91
N LEU A 124 -9.81 18.63 -1.75
CA LEU A 124 -9.92 19.26 -3.07
C LEU A 124 -10.79 18.38 -3.99
N VAL A 125 -11.76 19.00 -4.66
CA VAL A 125 -12.66 18.31 -5.59
C VAL A 125 -12.27 18.70 -7.01
N ILE A 126 -11.75 17.72 -7.77
CA ILE A 126 -11.52 17.89 -9.20
C ILE A 126 -12.81 17.51 -9.94
N PRO A 127 -13.40 18.42 -10.75
CA PRO A 127 -14.69 18.16 -11.38
C PRO A 127 -14.59 17.04 -12.42
N PHE A 128 -15.64 16.22 -12.49
CA PHE A 128 -15.85 15.28 -13.60
C PHE A 128 -16.41 16.03 -14.81
N GLY A 129 -16.06 15.62 -16.03
CA GLY A 129 -16.52 16.25 -17.28
C GLY A 129 -15.78 17.54 -17.67
N LYS A 130 -14.86 18.04 -16.83
CA LYS A 130 -14.07 19.27 -17.09
C LYS A 130 -12.58 19.04 -16.90
N GLY A 131 -11.76 19.92 -17.47
CA GLY A 131 -10.31 19.89 -17.27
C GLY A 131 -9.91 20.18 -15.81
N CYS A 132 -8.82 19.58 -15.34
CA CYS A 132 -8.36 19.69 -13.95
C CYS A 132 -7.94 21.11 -13.52
N GLY A 133 -7.67 22.02 -14.46
CA GLY A 133 -7.32 23.42 -14.16
C GLY A 133 -8.49 24.40 -14.21
N VAL A 134 -9.74 23.93 -14.38
CA VAL A 134 -10.90 24.80 -14.59
C VAL A 134 -11.44 25.41 -13.29
N GLN A 135 -11.22 24.76 -12.14
CA GLN A 135 -11.63 25.25 -10.81
C GLN A 135 -10.52 24.97 -9.78
N PRO A 136 -10.35 25.84 -8.78
CA PRO A 136 -9.31 25.73 -7.75
C PRO A 136 -9.50 24.57 -6.79
#